data_AF-A0A7V5LI86-F1
#
_entry.id   AF-A0A7V5LI86-F1
#
_cell.length_a   1.000
_cell.length_b   1.000
_cell.length_c   1.000
_cell.angle_alpha   90.00
_cell.angle_beta   90.00
_cell.angle_gamma   90.00
#
_symmetry.space_group_name_H-M   'P 1'
#
loop_
_entity.id
_entity.type
_entity.pdbx_description
1 polymer ?
#
loop_
_entity_poly.entity_id
_entity_poly.type
_entity_poly.pdbx_seq_one_letter_code
_entity_poly.pdbx_strand_id
1 'polypeptide(L)'
;MKRLSLIFGIMLSFLLGLQAAEPVKFANVQKNQPTFFNHKQFVLLHSPLPARVQQKIKVTEKKKSGVKAAFLSAAIPGVGEFYAGSYWKAALFAALEIGFWTANYMYNDKGDKEDEKMRRFGDQHWSETVYWSHVYQKAVEEGKWNGDPLSGHTDDQGRFVLDQLTDDVKRQLYGLQDDLGFTHTLPLTKTQQYYEMIYKYLHQFGIGWDDVGTYWGDPYFYENPYNLTKLTPTISKYRDMRNRSNSYYDMATTMVSLVLVNHLLSTFDAAWTVKKYNMRLSQAVRLQYDQWRSTPVMTYGLRVAW
;
A
#
# COMPACT_ATOMS: atom_id res chain seq x y z
N MET A 1 -1.36 12.35 -7.45
CA MET A 1 -1.35 13.22 -6.25
C MET A 1 -2.74 13.60 -5.70
N LYS A 2 -3.79 13.84 -6.51
CA LYS A 2 -5.13 14.25 -6.00
C LYS A 2 -5.95 13.17 -5.25
N ARG A 3 -5.60 11.88 -5.35
CA ARG A 3 -6.32 10.78 -4.66
C ARG A 3 -5.79 10.46 -3.25
N LEU A 4 -4.53 10.78 -2.96
CA LEU A 4 -3.93 10.58 -1.63
C LEU A 4 -4.43 11.62 -0.60
N SER A 5 -4.71 12.85 -1.03
CA SER A 5 -5.22 13.92 -0.18
C SER A 5 -6.65 13.70 0.30
N LEU A 6 -7.48 13.01 -0.49
CA LEU A 6 -8.87 12.70 -0.12
C LEU A 6 -8.96 11.61 0.96
N ILE A 7 -8.06 10.62 0.91
CA ILE A 7 -8.00 9.53 1.90
C ILE A 7 -7.50 10.05 3.26
N PHE A 8 -6.53 10.97 3.25
CA PHE A 8 -6.08 11.65 4.48
C PHE A 8 -7.18 12.52 5.11
N GLY A 9 -8.02 13.17 4.30
CA GLY A 9 -9.15 13.99 4.78
C GLY A 9 -10.27 13.16 5.43
N ILE A 10 -10.65 12.03 4.83
CA ILE A 10 -11.73 11.18 5.35
C ILE A 10 -11.30 10.45 6.64
N MET A 11 -10.04 10.01 6.73
CA MET A 11 -9.49 9.36 7.93
C MET A 11 -9.35 10.32 9.12
N LEU A 12 -9.00 11.59 8.87
CA LEU A 12 -8.93 12.60 9.93
C LEU A 12 -10.33 12.93 10.50
N SER A 13 -11.38 12.79 9.69
CA SER A 13 -12.76 13.01 10.09
C SER A 13 -13.30 11.89 10.99
N PHE A 14 -12.88 10.65 10.74
CA PHE A 14 -13.25 9.50 11.58
C PHE A 14 -12.53 9.48 12.94
N LEU A 15 -11.32 10.07 13.02
CA LEU A 15 -10.57 10.23 14.27
C LEU A 15 -11.11 11.36 15.18
N LEU A 16 -11.86 12.32 14.65
CA LEU A 16 -12.45 13.44 15.41
C LEU A 16 -13.93 13.21 15.81
N GLY A 17 -14.62 12.23 15.20
CA GLY A 17 -16.06 12.01 15.40
C GLY A 17 -16.47 11.19 16.62
N LEU A 18 -15.53 10.63 17.39
CA LEU A 18 -15.83 9.77 18.54
C LEU A 18 -15.81 10.54 19.88
N GLN A 19 -16.41 11.72 19.95
CA GLN A 19 -16.58 12.41 21.23
C GLN A 19 -17.80 13.34 21.26
N ALA A 20 -18.98 12.75 21.39
CA ALA A 20 -20.15 13.41 21.97
C ALA A 20 -21.09 12.34 22.55
N ALA A 21 -20.78 11.84 23.74
CA ALA A 21 -21.77 11.13 24.56
C ALA A 21 -22.57 12.20 25.33
N GLU A 22 -23.89 12.18 25.19
CA GLU A 22 -24.82 13.12 25.83
C GLU A 22 -24.70 13.13 27.36
N PRO A 23 -24.94 14.27 28.03
CA PRO A 23 -24.93 14.33 29.49
C PRO A 23 -26.14 13.61 30.08
N VAL A 24 -25.87 12.67 30.99
CA VAL A 24 -26.86 12.00 31.84
C VAL A 24 -27.64 13.04 32.63
N LYS A 25 -28.97 13.08 32.45
CA LYS A 25 -29.90 13.86 33.29
C LYS A 25 -30.07 13.17 34.64
N PHE A 26 -29.61 13.79 35.71
CA PHE A 26 -29.90 13.34 37.08
C PHE A 26 -31.28 13.84 37.51
N ALA A 27 -32.10 12.94 38.04
CA ALA A 27 -33.40 13.25 38.63
C ALA A 27 -33.25 14.10 39.90
N ASN A 28 -34.20 15.02 40.11
CA ASN A 28 -34.26 15.95 41.23
C ASN A 28 -34.19 15.25 42.59
N VAL A 29 -33.16 15.54 43.37
CA VAL A 29 -33.11 15.26 44.81
C VAL A 29 -33.63 16.50 45.54
N GLN A 30 -34.70 16.31 46.32
CA GLN A 30 -35.33 17.35 47.14
C GLN A 30 -34.33 18.02 48.10
N LYS A 31 -34.30 19.35 48.06
CA LYS A 31 -33.69 20.19 49.10
C LYS A 31 -34.38 19.90 50.43
N ASN A 32 -33.64 19.47 51.45
CA ASN A 32 -34.00 19.76 52.83
C ASN A 32 -32.78 19.95 53.74
N GLN A 33 -32.76 21.16 54.31
CA GLN A 33 -32.07 21.71 55.47
C GLN A 33 -30.55 22.02 55.45
N PRO A 34 -30.14 23.21 55.97
CA PRO A 34 -28.75 23.60 56.06
C PRO A 34 -28.10 22.92 57.28
N THR A 35 -27.11 22.07 57.04
CA THR A 35 -26.21 21.63 58.11
C THR A 35 -25.19 22.73 58.38
N PHE A 36 -25.26 23.31 59.58
CA PHE A 36 -24.32 24.29 60.07
C PHE A 36 -22.89 23.70 60.08
N PHE A 37 -21.97 24.37 59.40
CA PHE A 37 -20.54 24.06 59.47
C PHE A 37 -20.03 24.36 60.89
N ASN A 38 -19.61 23.34 61.63
CA ASN A 38 -18.94 23.50 62.93
C ASN A 38 -17.44 23.69 62.68
N HIS A 39 -16.93 24.92 62.91
CA HIS A 39 -15.59 25.38 62.51
C HIS A 39 -14.41 24.80 63.33
N LYS A 40 -14.54 23.64 63.98
CA LYS A 40 -13.54 23.14 64.94
C LYS A 40 -12.49 22.16 64.39
N GLN A 41 -12.39 21.98 63.07
CA GLN A 41 -11.46 20.98 62.50
C GLN A 41 -10.33 21.52 61.60
N PHE A 42 -10.19 22.83 61.45
CA PHE A 42 -8.97 23.42 60.89
C PHE A 42 -7.98 23.78 61.99
N VAL A 43 -7.39 22.77 62.64
CA VAL A 43 -6.13 22.93 63.37
C VAL A 43 -5.08 22.16 62.60
N LEU A 44 -4.32 22.88 61.79
CA LEU A 44 -3.13 22.42 61.10
C LEU A 44 -1.90 22.88 61.91
N LEU A 45 -0.87 22.03 61.86
CA LEU A 45 0.53 22.22 62.25
C LEU A 45 0.93 21.94 63.71
N HIS A 46 2.18 21.47 63.85
CA HIS A 46 3.03 21.28 65.03
C HIS A 46 2.73 20.14 66.02
N SER A 47 2.64 18.89 65.54
CA SER A 47 3.09 17.75 66.35
C SER A 47 4.08 16.86 65.57
N PRO A 48 5.21 16.45 66.17
CA PRO A 48 6.15 15.56 65.51
C PRO A 48 5.52 14.17 65.36
N LEU A 49 5.49 13.68 64.12
CA LEU A 49 4.89 12.39 63.76
C LEU A 49 5.68 11.22 64.39
N PRO A 50 5.02 10.18 64.95
CA PRO A 50 5.69 8.97 65.40
C PRO A 50 6.22 8.17 64.20
N ALA A 51 7.47 7.71 64.30
CA ALA A 51 8.28 7.16 63.20
C ALA A 51 7.87 5.78 62.66
N ARG A 52 6.66 5.28 62.90
CA ARG A 52 6.38 3.86 62.63
C ARG A 52 4.93 3.53 62.35
N VAL A 53 4.42 3.87 61.16
CA VAL A 53 3.59 2.98 60.32
C VAL A 53 3.68 3.47 58.86
N GLN A 54 4.74 3.08 58.14
CA GLN A 54 4.75 3.11 56.67
C GLN A 54 4.68 1.68 56.15
N GLN A 55 3.53 1.01 56.27
CA GLN A 55 3.31 -0.18 55.44
C GLN A 55 3.03 0.30 54.02
N LYS A 56 4.10 0.40 53.21
CA LYS A 56 4.02 0.53 51.76
C LYS A 56 3.13 -0.59 51.23
N ILE A 57 1.93 -0.26 50.75
CA ILE A 57 1.20 -1.16 49.87
C ILE A 57 2.12 -1.42 48.68
N LYS A 58 2.66 -2.64 48.63
CA LYS A 58 3.58 -3.08 47.59
C LYS A 58 2.71 -3.31 46.36
N VAL A 59 2.49 -2.26 45.57
CA VAL A 59 1.88 -2.46 44.25
C VAL A 59 2.86 -3.28 43.43
N THR A 60 2.48 -4.53 43.19
CA THR A 60 3.31 -5.55 42.55
C THR A 60 3.43 -5.33 41.03
N GLU A 61 2.59 -4.48 40.44
CA GLU A 61 2.66 -4.19 39.01
C GLU A 61 3.77 -3.18 38.67
N LYS A 62 4.67 -3.59 37.77
CA LYS A 62 5.82 -2.81 37.31
C LYS A 62 5.46 -1.97 36.09
N LYS A 63 5.95 -0.73 36.03
CA LYS A 63 5.86 0.13 34.84
C LYS A 63 6.43 -0.57 33.62
N LYS A 64 5.76 -0.39 32.48
CA LYS A 64 6.15 -0.93 31.17
C LYS A 64 6.95 0.09 30.37
N SER A 65 7.81 -0.38 29.46
CA SER A 65 8.63 0.50 28.61
C SER A 65 7.89 0.86 27.32
N GLY A 66 7.68 2.15 27.09
CA GLY A 66 7.02 2.64 25.87
C GLY A 66 7.87 2.41 24.62
N VAL A 67 9.19 2.58 24.74
CA VAL A 67 10.14 2.31 23.64
C VAL A 67 10.11 0.84 23.26
N LYS A 68 10.10 -0.07 24.24
CA LYS A 68 9.98 -1.52 23.96
C LYS A 68 8.67 -1.83 23.24
N ALA A 69 7.56 -1.24 23.67
CA ALA A 69 6.28 -1.44 23.02
C ALA A 69 6.27 -0.93 21.57
N ALA A 70 6.83 0.25 21.33
CA ALA A 70 6.98 0.81 19.99
C ALA A 70 7.76 -0.14 19.07
N PHE A 71 8.94 -0.62 19.51
CA PHE A 71 9.73 -1.56 18.72
C PHE A 71 9.00 -2.87 18.42
N LEU A 72 8.26 -3.40 19.39
CA LEU A 72 7.45 -4.60 19.17
C LEU A 72 6.39 -4.37 18.09
N SER A 73 5.66 -3.25 18.14
CA SER A 73 4.63 -2.92 17.15
C SER A 73 5.19 -2.49 15.79
N ALA A 74 6.40 -1.95 15.75
CA ALA A 74 7.10 -1.67 14.51
C ALA A 74 7.47 -2.96 13.76
N ALA A 75 7.82 -4.01 14.50
CA ALA A 75 8.11 -5.33 13.93
C ALA A 75 6.81 -6.06 13.53
N ILE A 76 5.82 -6.09 14.43
CA ILE A 76 4.54 -6.78 14.21
C ILE A 76 3.43 -5.90 14.81
N PRO A 77 2.54 -5.32 13.99
CA PRO A 77 1.48 -4.44 14.46
C PRO A 77 0.61 -5.13 15.52
N GLY A 78 0.32 -4.43 16.61
CA GLY A 78 -0.48 -4.91 17.73
C GLY A 78 0.32 -5.56 18.88
N VAL A 79 1.59 -5.96 18.68
CA VAL A 79 2.36 -6.66 19.74
C VAL A 79 2.71 -5.73 20.91
N GLY A 80 3.02 -4.46 20.64
CA GLY A 80 3.28 -3.46 21.68
C GLY A 80 2.03 -3.10 22.49
N GLU A 81 0.86 -3.07 21.86
CA GLU A 81 -0.44 -2.88 22.50
C GLU A 81 -0.81 -4.09 23.35
N PHE A 82 -0.54 -5.30 22.85
CA PHE A 82 -0.67 -6.55 23.62
C PHE A 82 0.23 -6.50 24.85
N TYR A 83 1.51 -6.13 24.66
CA TYR A 83 2.45 -5.92 25.77
C TYR A 83 1.93 -4.89 26.77
N ALA A 84 1.29 -3.81 26.32
CA ALA A 84 0.69 -2.80 27.18
C ALA A 84 -0.59 -3.28 27.90
N GLY A 85 -1.21 -4.38 27.46
CA GLY A 85 -2.43 -4.96 28.03
C GLY A 85 -3.72 -4.53 27.32
N SER A 86 -3.63 -3.95 26.13
CA SER A 86 -4.77 -3.50 25.33
C SER A 86 -5.11 -4.50 24.22
N TYR A 87 -5.68 -5.64 24.59
CA TYR A 87 -5.94 -6.75 23.67
C TYR A 87 -6.85 -6.41 22.48
N TRP A 88 -7.84 -5.55 22.66
CA TRP A 88 -8.73 -5.16 21.56
C TRP A 88 -7.97 -4.38 20.46
N LYS A 89 -7.02 -3.52 20.85
CA LYS A 89 -6.17 -2.78 19.90
C LYS A 89 -5.19 -3.71 19.20
N ALA A 90 -4.60 -4.63 19.96
CA ALA A 90 -3.74 -5.66 19.38
C ALA A 90 -4.48 -6.47 18.32
N ALA A 91 -5.72 -6.89 18.62
CA ALA A 91 -6.58 -7.60 17.68
C ALA A 91 -6.94 -6.76 16.46
N LEU A 92 -7.24 -5.46 16.63
CA LEU A 92 -7.54 -4.56 15.52
C LEU A 92 -6.34 -4.43 14.56
N PHE A 93 -5.15 -4.10 15.07
CA PHE A 93 -3.95 -3.93 14.25
C PHE A 93 -3.55 -5.23 13.55
N ALA A 94 -3.69 -6.38 14.23
CA ALA A 94 -3.45 -7.68 13.63
C ALA A 94 -4.48 -8.03 12.54
N ALA A 95 -5.76 -7.73 12.77
CA ALA A 95 -6.81 -7.96 11.77
C ALA A 95 -6.62 -7.10 10.52
N LEU A 96 -6.23 -5.83 10.69
CA LEU A 96 -5.88 -4.94 9.58
C LEU A 96 -4.67 -5.47 8.80
N GLU A 97 -3.62 -5.90 9.50
CA GLU A 97 -2.42 -6.46 8.90
C GLU A 97 -2.75 -7.67 8.02
N ILE A 98 -3.48 -8.64 8.56
CA ILE A 98 -3.92 -9.84 7.83
C ILE A 98 -4.82 -9.45 6.65
N GLY A 99 -5.74 -8.51 6.85
CA GLY A 99 -6.66 -8.05 5.83
C GLY A 99 -5.94 -7.41 4.64
N PHE A 100 -4.97 -6.53 4.90
CA PHE A 100 -4.20 -5.87 3.85
C PHE A 100 -3.29 -6.83 3.10
N TRP A 101 -2.60 -7.76 3.78
CA TRP A 101 -1.81 -8.78 3.09
C TRP A 101 -2.66 -9.74 2.25
N THR A 102 -3.83 -10.14 2.77
CA THR A 102 -4.78 -10.97 2.01
C THR A 102 -5.24 -10.25 0.76
N ALA A 103 -5.63 -8.97 0.88
CA ALA A 103 -6.02 -8.15 -0.25
C ALA A 103 -4.86 -7.96 -1.25
N ASN A 104 -3.65 -7.68 -0.77
CA ASN A 104 -2.44 -7.57 -1.60
C ASN A 104 -2.23 -8.83 -2.44
N TYR A 105 -2.24 -10.00 -1.80
CA TYR A 105 -2.10 -11.29 -2.47
C TYR A 105 -3.18 -11.51 -3.53
N MET A 106 -4.45 -11.27 -3.19
CA MET A 106 -5.56 -11.41 -4.13
C MET A 106 -5.45 -10.48 -5.35
N TYR A 107 -4.95 -9.26 -5.17
CA TYR A 107 -4.78 -8.32 -6.27
C TYR A 107 -3.55 -8.64 -7.13
N ASN A 108 -2.45 -9.12 -6.55
CA ASN A 108 -1.31 -9.64 -7.31
C ASN A 108 -1.73 -10.84 -8.17
N ASP A 109 -2.43 -11.82 -7.61
CA ASP A 109 -2.93 -12.99 -8.34
C ASP A 109 -3.87 -12.60 -9.49
N LYS A 110 -4.74 -11.59 -9.29
CA LYS A 110 -5.58 -11.05 -10.37
C LYS A 110 -4.76 -10.33 -11.45
N GLY A 111 -3.74 -9.57 -11.05
CA GLY A 111 -2.79 -8.92 -11.96
C GLY A 111 -2.09 -9.94 -12.84
N ASP A 112 -1.54 -10.99 -12.23
CA ASP A 112 -0.81 -12.07 -12.90
C ASP A 112 -1.70 -12.81 -13.90
N LYS A 113 -2.95 -13.13 -13.51
CA LYS A 113 -3.91 -13.79 -14.40
C LYS A 113 -4.31 -12.93 -15.59
N GLU A 114 -4.49 -11.62 -15.41
CA GLU A 114 -4.79 -10.73 -16.53
C GLU A 114 -3.56 -10.45 -17.40
N ASP A 115 -2.36 -10.38 -16.81
CA ASP A 115 -1.10 -10.29 -17.56
C ASP A 115 -0.90 -11.54 -18.42
N GLU A 116 -1.13 -12.73 -17.88
CA GLU A 116 -1.04 -13.98 -18.65
C GLU A 116 -2.04 -14.00 -19.83
N LYS A 117 -3.29 -13.59 -19.60
CA LYS A 117 -4.28 -13.46 -20.69
C LYS A 117 -3.82 -12.44 -21.73
N MET A 118 -3.30 -11.30 -21.30
CA MET A 118 -2.78 -10.26 -22.19
C MET A 118 -1.63 -10.80 -23.04
N ARG A 119 -0.67 -11.50 -22.45
CA ARG A 119 0.46 -12.12 -23.16
C ARG A 119 -0.01 -13.14 -24.18
N ARG A 120 -0.91 -14.05 -23.78
CA ARG A 120 -1.51 -15.04 -24.70
C ARG A 120 -2.24 -14.38 -25.87
N PHE A 121 -2.97 -13.29 -25.61
CA PHE A 121 -3.63 -12.50 -26.66
C PHE A 121 -2.60 -11.84 -27.60
N GLY A 122 -1.54 -11.27 -27.04
CA GLY A 122 -0.42 -10.74 -27.83
C GLY A 122 0.24 -11.82 -28.69
N ASP A 123 0.47 -13.02 -28.15
CA ASP A 123 1.07 -14.13 -28.90
C ASP A 123 0.19 -14.64 -30.04
N GLN A 124 -1.13 -14.49 -29.94
CA GLN A 124 -2.09 -14.91 -30.96
C GLN A 124 -2.22 -13.91 -32.11
N HIS A 125 -2.06 -12.62 -31.81
CA HIS A 125 -2.40 -11.54 -32.72
C HIS A 125 -1.21 -10.69 -33.16
N TRP A 126 -0.04 -10.85 -32.52
CA TRP A 126 1.18 -10.16 -32.86
C TRP A 126 2.24 -11.15 -33.37
N SER A 127 2.75 -10.89 -34.56
CA SER A 127 3.56 -11.81 -35.33
C SER A 127 5.01 -11.34 -35.43
N GLU A 128 5.93 -12.04 -34.73
CA GLU A 128 7.39 -11.82 -34.82
C GLU A 128 7.87 -11.92 -36.27
N THR A 129 7.36 -12.93 -36.96
CA THR A 129 7.47 -13.18 -38.39
C THR A 129 7.28 -11.90 -39.21
N VAL A 130 6.10 -11.27 -39.10
CA VAL A 130 5.74 -10.09 -39.88
C VAL A 130 6.64 -8.92 -39.49
N TYR A 131 6.85 -8.74 -38.19
CA TYR A 131 7.68 -7.66 -37.65
C TYR A 131 9.13 -7.71 -38.17
N TRP A 132 9.82 -8.84 -38.00
CA TRP A 132 11.22 -8.97 -38.41
C TRP A 132 11.38 -8.92 -39.93
N SER A 133 10.38 -9.39 -40.68
CA SER A 133 10.36 -9.23 -42.14
C SER A 133 10.32 -7.75 -42.55
N HIS A 134 9.52 -6.93 -41.85
CA HIS A 134 9.48 -5.49 -42.09
C HIS A 134 10.81 -4.81 -41.74
N VAL A 135 11.43 -5.16 -40.61
CA VAL A 135 12.76 -4.63 -40.22
C VAL A 135 13.80 -4.97 -41.28
N TYR A 136 13.80 -6.21 -41.78
CA TYR A 136 14.69 -6.62 -42.87
C TYR A 136 14.45 -5.83 -44.16
N GLN A 137 13.21 -5.68 -44.60
CA GLN A 137 12.89 -4.91 -45.81
C GLN A 137 13.38 -3.46 -45.69
N LYS A 138 13.13 -2.82 -44.55
CA LYS A 138 13.62 -1.47 -44.28
C LYS A 138 15.15 -1.38 -44.32
N ALA A 139 15.85 -2.38 -43.75
CA ALA A 139 17.31 -2.45 -43.81
C ALA A 139 17.85 -2.60 -45.23
N VAL A 140 17.19 -3.37 -46.09
CA VAL A 140 17.57 -3.51 -47.50
C VAL A 140 17.32 -2.20 -48.26
N GLU A 141 16.15 -1.58 -48.09
CA GLU A 141 15.78 -0.31 -48.73
C GLU A 141 16.74 0.83 -48.38
N GLU A 142 17.19 0.90 -47.12
CA GLU A 142 18.13 1.92 -46.65
C GLU A 142 19.62 1.55 -46.88
N GLY A 143 19.90 0.42 -47.55
CA GLY A 143 21.27 -0.04 -47.82
C GLY A 143 22.07 -0.39 -46.55
N LYS A 144 21.38 -0.76 -45.47
CA LYS A 144 21.96 -1.14 -44.17
C LYS A 144 22.16 -2.64 -44.02
N TRP A 145 21.52 -3.46 -44.86
CA TRP A 145 21.69 -4.91 -44.88
C TRP A 145 22.94 -5.32 -45.67
N ASN A 146 23.90 -5.96 -45.01
CA ASN A 146 25.15 -6.43 -45.59
C ASN A 146 25.22 -7.96 -45.75
N GLY A 147 24.18 -8.69 -45.36
CA GLY A 147 24.13 -10.14 -45.46
C GLY A 147 23.60 -10.63 -46.82
N ASP A 148 23.59 -11.94 -47.02
CA ASP A 148 22.89 -12.53 -48.17
C ASP A 148 21.41 -12.12 -48.13
N PRO A 149 20.77 -11.83 -49.29
CA PRO A 149 19.34 -11.64 -49.30
C PRO A 149 18.66 -12.87 -48.71
N LEU A 150 17.81 -12.67 -47.70
CA LEU A 150 16.85 -13.70 -47.30
C LEU A 150 16.04 -14.01 -48.55
N SER A 151 16.32 -15.14 -49.20
CA SER A 151 15.74 -15.48 -50.50
C SER A 151 14.76 -16.62 -50.26
N GLY A 152 13.47 -16.31 -50.41
CA GLY A 152 12.38 -17.24 -50.16
C GLY A 152 11.04 -16.57 -50.41
N HIS A 153 10.41 -16.98 -51.51
CA HIS A 153 9.12 -16.60 -52.07
C HIS A 153 8.38 -15.47 -51.34
N THR A 154 8.24 -14.32 -51.99
CA THR A 154 7.10 -13.47 -51.69
C THR A 154 5.83 -14.25 -52.01
N ASP A 155 4.81 -14.19 -51.16
CA ASP A 155 3.47 -14.56 -51.60
C ASP A 155 3.03 -13.67 -52.79
N ASP A 156 1.87 -13.95 -53.37
CA ASP A 156 1.30 -13.18 -54.51
C ASP A 156 1.06 -11.68 -54.17
N GLN A 157 1.39 -11.23 -52.96
CA GLN A 157 1.26 -9.87 -52.44
C GLN A 157 2.60 -9.25 -51.99
N GLY A 158 3.75 -9.89 -52.27
CA GLY A 158 5.07 -9.29 -51.96
C GLY A 158 5.58 -9.52 -50.53
N ARG A 159 4.95 -10.40 -49.74
CA ARG A 159 5.34 -10.66 -48.33
C ARG A 159 6.21 -11.91 -48.22
N PHE A 160 7.33 -11.82 -47.51
CA PHE A 160 8.26 -12.94 -47.33
C PHE A 160 7.59 -14.21 -46.76
N VAL A 161 7.83 -15.35 -47.39
CA VAL A 161 7.62 -16.69 -46.80
C VAL A 161 8.77 -16.98 -45.84
N LEU A 162 8.39 -17.37 -44.63
CA LEU A 162 9.13 -17.10 -43.39
C LEU A 162 9.96 -18.28 -42.85
N ASP A 163 10.24 -19.28 -43.66
CA ASP A 163 10.96 -20.48 -43.21
C ASP A 163 12.44 -20.25 -42.85
N GLN A 164 12.97 -19.02 -43.04
CA GLN A 164 14.39 -18.68 -42.80
C GLN A 164 14.69 -17.75 -41.61
N LEU A 165 13.70 -17.36 -40.79
CA LEU A 165 13.91 -16.46 -39.65
C LEU A 165 14.56 -17.19 -38.45
N THR A 166 15.81 -17.60 -38.61
CA THR A 166 16.63 -18.24 -37.56
C THR A 166 17.00 -17.25 -36.46
N ASP A 167 17.38 -17.76 -35.28
CA ASP A 167 17.82 -16.92 -34.16
C ASP A 167 19.04 -16.05 -34.50
N ASP A 168 19.92 -16.52 -35.39
CA ASP A 168 21.07 -15.74 -35.87
C ASP A 168 20.64 -14.56 -36.74
N VAL A 169 19.67 -14.78 -37.63
CA VAL A 169 19.08 -13.70 -38.44
C VAL A 169 18.39 -12.69 -37.53
N LYS A 170 17.60 -13.13 -36.54
CA LYS A 170 16.97 -12.23 -35.56
C LYS A 170 18.01 -11.39 -34.81
N ARG A 171 19.14 -11.97 -34.41
CA ARG A 171 20.25 -11.24 -33.76
C ARG A 171 20.86 -10.17 -34.65
N GLN A 172 21.07 -10.46 -35.94
CA GLN A 172 21.58 -9.47 -36.89
C GLN A 172 20.60 -8.32 -37.09
N LEU A 173 19.32 -8.62 -37.31
CA LEU A 173 18.26 -7.61 -37.46
C LEU A 173 18.06 -6.77 -36.19
N TYR A 174 18.18 -7.40 -35.01
CA TYR A 174 18.14 -6.70 -33.73
C TYR A 174 19.21 -5.61 -33.64
N GLY A 175 20.43 -5.87 -34.13
CA GLY A 175 21.52 -4.90 -34.15
C GLY A 175 21.27 -3.71 -35.09
N LEU A 176 20.45 -3.88 -36.11
CA LEU A 176 20.14 -2.85 -37.11
C LEU A 176 19.01 -1.89 -36.68
N GLN A 177 18.28 -2.20 -35.61
CA GLN A 177 17.14 -1.37 -35.20
C GLN A 177 17.55 0.09 -34.90
N ASP A 178 18.69 0.29 -34.25
CA ASP A 178 19.24 1.62 -33.95
C ASP A 178 19.67 2.35 -35.25
N ASP A 179 20.37 1.64 -36.14
CA ASP A 179 20.79 2.16 -37.46
C ASP A 179 19.59 2.57 -38.34
N LEU A 180 18.43 1.94 -38.14
CA LEU A 180 17.15 2.22 -38.79
C LEU A 180 16.34 3.32 -38.09
N GLY A 181 16.91 3.98 -37.08
CA GLY A 181 16.30 5.09 -36.34
C GLY A 181 15.23 4.66 -35.33
N PHE A 182 15.23 3.41 -34.86
CA PHE A 182 14.30 2.98 -33.82
C PHE A 182 14.82 3.49 -32.47
N THR A 183 13.95 4.16 -31.73
CA THR A 183 14.29 4.68 -30.39
C THR A 183 14.29 3.59 -29.32
N HIS A 184 13.69 2.42 -29.61
CA HIS A 184 13.62 1.27 -28.72
C HIS A 184 13.88 0.00 -29.52
N THR A 185 14.41 -1.02 -28.86
CA THR A 185 14.65 -2.34 -29.48
C THR A 185 13.59 -3.34 -29.01
N LEU A 186 13.22 -4.27 -29.89
CA LEU A 186 12.35 -5.37 -29.50
C LEU A 186 13.21 -6.45 -28.83
N PRO A 187 12.98 -6.81 -27.55
CA PRO A 187 13.73 -7.88 -26.93
C PRO A 187 13.60 -9.19 -27.73
N LEU A 188 14.68 -9.96 -27.85
CA LEU A 188 14.64 -11.25 -28.56
C LEU A 188 13.87 -12.34 -27.82
N THR A 189 13.54 -12.10 -26.54
CA THR A 189 12.79 -13.01 -25.68
C THR A 189 11.52 -12.35 -25.20
N LYS A 190 10.45 -13.14 -25.07
CA LYS A 190 9.09 -12.69 -24.65
C LYS A 190 9.01 -12.34 -23.16
N THR A 191 9.84 -11.40 -22.74
CA THR A 191 9.85 -10.81 -21.39
C THR A 191 8.72 -9.80 -21.22
N GLN A 192 8.51 -9.29 -20.01
CA GLN A 192 7.59 -8.17 -19.80
C GLN A 192 7.89 -7.01 -20.77
N GLN A 193 9.16 -6.64 -20.92
CA GLN A 193 9.62 -5.56 -21.82
C GLN A 193 9.17 -5.78 -23.27
N TYR A 194 9.22 -7.01 -23.76
CA TYR A 194 8.72 -7.37 -25.09
C TYR A 194 7.24 -6.99 -25.25
N TYR A 195 6.41 -7.42 -24.32
CA TYR A 195 4.98 -7.14 -24.31
C TYR A 195 4.66 -5.65 -24.07
N GLU A 196 5.60 -4.87 -23.49
CA GLU A 196 5.51 -3.40 -23.43
C GLU A 196 5.82 -2.75 -24.77
N MET A 197 6.85 -3.23 -25.48
CA MET A 197 7.26 -2.65 -26.76
C MET A 197 6.14 -2.71 -27.79
N ILE A 198 5.54 -3.89 -27.98
CA ILE A 198 4.53 -4.14 -29.02
C ILE A 198 3.25 -3.28 -28.89
N TYR A 199 3.02 -2.65 -27.74
CA TYR A 199 1.87 -1.74 -27.54
C TYR A 199 2.26 -0.28 -27.33
N LYS A 200 3.39 0.01 -26.68
CA LYS A 200 3.76 1.39 -26.31
C LYS A 200 4.35 2.16 -27.49
N TYR A 201 5.06 1.47 -28.38
CA TYR A 201 5.69 2.09 -29.54
C TYR A 201 5.13 1.49 -30.83
N LEU A 202 3.83 1.71 -31.04
CA LEU A 202 3.10 1.20 -32.22
C LEU A 202 3.71 1.66 -33.54
N HIS A 203 4.34 2.85 -33.57
CA HIS A 203 5.06 3.30 -34.77
C HIS A 203 6.23 2.38 -35.16
N GLN A 204 6.90 1.76 -34.17
CA GLN A 204 8.07 0.91 -34.42
C GLN A 204 7.70 -0.57 -34.46
N PHE A 205 6.80 -1.02 -33.57
CA PHE A 205 6.48 -2.45 -33.39
C PHE A 205 5.05 -2.81 -33.79
N GLY A 206 4.22 -1.83 -34.12
CA GLY A 206 2.80 -2.04 -34.40
C GLY A 206 2.55 -2.89 -35.65
N ILE A 207 3.51 -2.91 -36.57
CA ILE A 207 3.41 -3.64 -37.85
C ILE A 207 3.20 -5.14 -37.68
N GLY A 208 3.57 -5.70 -36.52
CA GLY A 208 3.37 -7.11 -36.21
C GLY A 208 1.93 -7.48 -35.86
N TRP A 209 1.05 -6.52 -35.57
CA TRP A 209 -0.37 -6.81 -35.27
C TRP A 209 -1.12 -7.22 -36.54
N ASP A 210 -1.88 -8.30 -36.45
CA ASP A 210 -2.61 -8.93 -37.56
C ASP A 210 -3.63 -8.00 -38.24
N ASP A 211 -4.29 -7.15 -37.46
CA ASP A 211 -5.31 -6.24 -37.98
C ASP A 211 -4.75 -4.96 -38.57
N VAL A 212 -3.48 -4.60 -38.30
CA VAL A 212 -2.81 -3.48 -38.97
C VAL A 212 -2.73 -3.73 -40.48
N GLY A 213 -2.52 -5.00 -40.87
CA GLY A 213 -2.63 -5.58 -42.23
C GLY A 213 -3.81 -5.08 -43.06
N THR A 214 -4.97 -5.00 -42.43
CA THR A 214 -6.25 -4.67 -43.08
C THR A 214 -6.40 -3.17 -43.36
N TYR A 215 -5.59 -2.34 -42.69
CA TYR A 215 -5.59 -0.88 -42.81
C TYR A 215 -4.33 -0.35 -43.53
N TRP A 216 -3.57 -1.21 -44.20
CA TRP A 216 -2.40 -0.78 -44.99
C TRP A 216 -2.84 0.09 -46.16
N GLY A 217 -2.35 1.33 -46.19
CA GLY A 217 -2.75 2.35 -47.16
C GLY A 217 -3.83 3.31 -46.66
N ASP A 218 -4.40 3.09 -45.47
CA ASP A 218 -5.26 4.08 -44.81
C ASP A 218 -4.38 5.15 -44.12
N PRO A 219 -4.48 6.44 -44.50
CA PRO A 219 -3.75 7.54 -43.86
C PRO A 219 -3.96 7.64 -42.34
N TYR A 220 -5.02 7.02 -41.80
CA TYR A 220 -5.38 7.10 -40.39
C TYR A 220 -4.30 6.61 -39.41
N PHE A 221 -3.45 5.66 -39.80
CA PHE A 221 -2.39 5.12 -38.93
C PHE A 221 -1.09 5.96 -38.95
N TYR A 222 -0.83 6.68 -40.04
CA TYR A 222 0.44 7.37 -40.26
C TYR A 222 0.42 8.85 -39.88
N GLU A 223 -0.76 9.50 -39.85
CA GLU A 223 -0.83 10.93 -39.50
C GLU A 223 -0.45 11.22 -38.04
N ASN A 224 -0.75 10.30 -37.11
CA ASN A 224 -0.30 10.39 -35.72
C ASN A 224 -0.45 9.04 -34.99
N PRO A 225 0.59 8.18 -34.96
CA PRO A 225 0.56 6.91 -34.23
C PRO A 225 0.46 7.07 -32.70
N TYR A 226 0.56 8.31 -32.18
CA TYR A 226 0.32 8.66 -30.78
C TYR A 226 -1.11 9.12 -30.52
N ASN A 227 -1.94 9.25 -31.56
CA ASN A 227 -3.36 9.51 -31.39
C ASN A 227 -4.10 8.21 -31.04
N LEU A 228 -4.04 7.87 -29.75
CA LEU A 228 -4.61 6.67 -29.13
C LEU A 228 -6.15 6.52 -29.29
N THR A 229 -6.81 7.48 -29.95
CA THR A 229 -8.24 7.41 -30.32
C THR A 229 -8.47 6.62 -31.62
N LYS A 230 -7.42 6.31 -32.37
CA LYS A 230 -7.46 5.59 -33.66
C LYS A 230 -6.77 4.21 -33.58
N LEU A 231 -6.94 3.47 -32.47
CA LEU A 231 -6.39 2.12 -32.35
C LEU A 231 -7.25 1.10 -33.12
N THR A 232 -6.61 0.10 -33.74
CA THR A 232 -7.33 -1.07 -34.24
C THR A 232 -8.07 -1.78 -33.09
N PRO A 233 -9.13 -2.55 -33.37
CA PRO A 233 -9.86 -3.29 -32.34
C PRO A 233 -8.96 -4.20 -31.50
N THR A 234 -7.98 -4.86 -32.10
CA THR A 234 -7.08 -5.80 -31.41
C THR A 234 -6.11 -5.07 -30.49
N ILE A 235 -5.47 -4.00 -30.97
CA ILE A 235 -4.56 -3.20 -30.16
C ILE A 235 -5.31 -2.53 -28.99
N SER A 236 -6.52 -2.02 -29.25
CA SER A 236 -7.38 -1.43 -28.21
C SER A 236 -7.71 -2.46 -27.12
N LYS A 237 -8.09 -3.68 -27.52
CA LYS A 237 -8.37 -4.77 -26.58
C LYS A 237 -7.13 -5.17 -25.77
N TYR A 238 -5.97 -5.33 -26.41
CA TYR A 238 -4.71 -5.63 -25.71
C TYR A 238 -4.36 -4.55 -24.67
N ARG A 239 -4.50 -3.27 -25.05
CA ARG A 239 -4.30 -2.13 -24.15
C ARG A 239 -5.25 -2.19 -22.95
N ASP A 240 -6.52 -2.48 -23.17
CA ASP A 240 -7.51 -2.54 -22.09
C ASP A 240 -7.22 -3.69 -21.12
N MET A 241 -6.74 -4.84 -21.63
CA MET A 241 -6.27 -5.95 -20.79
C MET A 241 -5.05 -5.55 -19.96
N ARG A 242 -4.07 -4.87 -20.58
CA ARG A 242 -2.88 -4.36 -19.89
C ARG A 242 -3.24 -3.34 -18.81
N ASN A 243 -4.11 -2.38 -19.12
CA ASN A 243 -4.59 -1.39 -18.16
C ASN A 243 -5.31 -2.05 -16.98
N ARG A 244 -6.06 -3.12 -17.24
CA ARG A 244 -6.72 -3.91 -16.19
C ARG A 244 -5.69 -4.59 -15.29
N SER A 245 -4.70 -5.28 -15.88
CA SER A 245 -3.62 -5.90 -15.11
C SER A 245 -2.88 -4.87 -14.24
N ASN A 246 -2.47 -3.75 -14.82
CA ASN A 246 -1.83 -2.65 -14.09
C ASN A 246 -2.69 -2.13 -12.93
N SER A 247 -4.01 -1.97 -13.14
CA SER A 247 -4.89 -1.49 -12.07
C SER A 247 -5.00 -2.46 -10.89
N TYR A 248 -4.83 -3.77 -11.11
CA TYR A 248 -4.73 -4.74 -10.02
C TYR A 248 -3.38 -4.63 -9.29
N TYR A 249 -2.26 -4.50 -10.00
CA TYR A 249 -0.96 -4.28 -9.36
C TYR A 249 -0.90 -2.94 -8.59
N ASP A 250 -1.53 -1.88 -9.10
CA ASP A 250 -1.66 -0.59 -8.41
C ASP A 250 -2.44 -0.76 -7.09
N MET A 251 -3.50 -1.57 -7.10
CA MET A 251 -4.26 -1.88 -5.90
C MET A 251 -3.44 -2.72 -4.91
N ALA A 252 -2.69 -3.72 -5.40
CA ALA A 252 -1.79 -4.50 -4.56
C ALA A 252 -0.73 -3.60 -3.90
N THR A 253 -0.13 -2.67 -4.65
CA THR A 253 0.82 -1.67 -4.15
C THR A 253 0.17 -0.74 -3.11
N THR A 254 -1.10 -0.37 -3.33
CA THR A 254 -1.87 0.40 -2.35
C THR A 254 -2.03 -0.38 -1.04
N MET A 255 -2.27 -1.69 -1.10
CA MET A 255 -2.37 -2.53 0.12
C MET A 255 -1.03 -2.59 0.89
N VAL A 256 0.12 -2.68 0.20
CA VAL A 256 1.43 -2.57 0.87
C VAL A 256 1.59 -1.21 1.57
N SER A 257 1.14 -0.14 0.92
CA SER A 257 1.17 1.19 1.54
C SER A 257 0.31 1.25 2.81
N LEU A 258 -0.84 0.57 2.81
CA LEU A 258 -1.71 0.47 3.99
C LEU A 258 -1.08 -0.37 5.11
N VAL A 259 -0.38 -1.46 4.78
CA VAL A 259 0.45 -2.22 5.75
C VAL A 259 1.46 -1.31 6.42
N LEU A 260 2.22 -0.51 5.65
CA LEU A 260 3.21 0.41 6.22
C LEU A 260 2.60 1.46 7.14
N VAL A 261 1.43 2.01 6.77
CA VAL A 261 0.67 2.93 7.62
C VAL A 261 0.20 2.23 8.90
N ASN A 262 -0.28 0.98 8.80
CA ASN A 262 -0.70 0.18 9.94
C ASN A 262 0.43 -0.02 10.96
N HIS A 263 1.63 -0.38 10.47
CA HIS A 263 2.85 -0.48 11.29
C HIS A 263 3.18 0.84 12.00
N LEU A 264 3.14 1.97 11.28
CA LEU A 264 3.46 3.27 11.85
C LEU A 264 2.45 3.68 12.94
N LEU A 265 1.16 3.52 12.68
CA LEU A 265 0.10 3.83 13.63
C LEU A 265 0.17 2.95 14.87
N SER A 266 0.41 1.64 14.70
CA SER A 266 0.56 0.73 15.83
C SER A 266 1.82 1.05 16.65
N THR A 267 2.92 1.41 16.01
CA THR A 267 4.16 1.83 16.71
C THR A 267 3.90 2.99 17.67
N PHE A 268 3.21 4.04 17.20
CA PHE A 268 2.87 5.19 18.03
C PHE A 268 1.80 4.87 19.07
N ASP A 269 0.76 4.13 18.70
CA ASP A 269 -0.29 3.76 19.64
C ASP A 269 0.23 2.85 20.76
N ALA A 270 1.14 1.92 20.48
CA ALA A 270 1.78 1.08 21.50
C ALA A 270 2.51 1.93 22.56
N ALA A 271 3.32 2.90 22.14
CA ALA A 271 4.02 3.81 23.05
C ALA A 271 3.02 4.61 23.91
N TRP A 272 1.95 5.11 23.27
CA TRP A 272 0.90 5.87 23.94
C TRP A 272 0.07 5.02 24.92
N THR A 273 -0.22 3.78 24.54
CA THR A 273 -0.96 2.82 25.36
C THR A 273 -0.14 2.43 26.59
N VAL A 274 1.18 2.26 26.47
CA VAL A 274 2.07 2.10 27.64
C VAL A 274 2.07 3.34 28.53
N LYS A 275 2.10 4.55 27.96
CA LYS A 275 2.01 5.79 28.75
C LYS A 275 0.72 5.81 29.58
N LYS A 276 -0.43 5.51 28.95
CA LYS A 276 -1.73 5.40 29.65
C LYS A 276 -1.71 4.30 30.72
N TYR A 277 -1.15 3.13 30.43
CA TYR A 277 -1.00 2.04 31.40
C TYR A 277 -0.18 2.49 32.61
N ASN A 278 0.99 3.10 32.40
CA ASN A 278 1.85 3.59 33.46
C ASN A 278 1.21 4.71 34.30
N MET A 279 0.40 5.58 33.69
CA MET A 279 -0.37 6.60 34.41
C MET A 279 -1.46 5.98 35.29
N ARG A 280 -2.24 5.03 34.76
CA ARG A 280 -3.26 4.30 35.54
C ARG A 280 -2.65 3.53 36.70
N LEU A 281 -1.53 2.84 36.46
CA LEU A 281 -0.76 2.17 37.51
C LEU A 281 -0.33 3.16 38.59
N SER A 282 0.22 4.32 38.21
CA SER A 282 0.65 5.35 39.16
C SER A 282 -0.50 5.97 39.96
N GLN A 283 -1.71 6.03 39.40
CA GLN A 283 -2.93 6.48 40.09
C GLN A 283 -3.48 5.40 41.03
N ALA A 284 -3.51 4.13 40.62
CA ALA A 284 -3.96 3.00 41.43
C ALA A 284 -3.08 2.80 42.69
N VAL A 285 -1.78 3.09 42.60
CA VAL A 285 -0.82 3.01 43.72
C VAL A 285 -1.10 4.04 44.84
N ARG A 286 -2.01 5.01 44.63
CA ARG A 286 -2.25 6.11 45.59
C ARG A 286 -3.43 5.90 46.55
N LEU A 287 -4.06 4.73 46.55
CA LEU A 287 -4.93 4.34 47.65
C LEU A 287 -4.02 3.95 48.82
N GLN A 288 -3.86 4.84 49.80
CA GLN A 288 -3.16 4.54 51.05
C GLN A 288 -4.17 4.46 52.19
N TYR A 289 -4.03 3.45 53.04
CA TYR A 289 -4.65 3.46 54.35
C TYR A 289 -3.78 4.31 55.26
N ASP A 290 -4.34 5.39 55.78
CA ASP A 290 -3.69 6.20 56.80
C ASP A 290 -4.34 5.91 58.16
N GLN A 291 -3.54 5.82 59.21
CA GLN A 291 -4.00 5.54 60.56
C GLN A 291 -4.19 6.88 61.27
N TRP A 292 -5.41 7.38 61.32
CA TRP A 292 -5.73 8.60 62.07
C TRP A 292 -6.37 8.21 63.40
N ARG A 293 -5.69 8.48 64.52
CA ARG A 293 -6.18 8.18 65.88
C ARG A 293 -6.70 6.75 66.06
N SER A 294 -5.98 5.76 65.53
CA SER A 294 -6.29 4.32 65.68
C SER A 294 -7.53 3.83 64.91
N THR A 295 -8.12 4.63 64.04
CA THR A 295 -9.08 4.16 63.04
C THR A 295 -8.43 4.12 61.66
N PRO A 296 -8.58 3.03 60.90
CA PRO A 296 -8.12 2.99 59.52
C PRO A 296 -9.00 3.93 58.69
N VAL A 297 -8.41 5.01 58.18
CA VAL A 297 -9.10 5.94 57.28
C VAL A 297 -8.51 5.74 55.88
N MET A 298 -9.38 5.48 54.91
CA MET A 298 -8.97 5.44 53.51
C MET A 298 -8.72 6.88 53.04
N THR A 299 -7.47 7.21 52.71
CA THR A 299 -7.11 8.54 52.24
C THR A 299 -6.90 8.52 50.72
N TYR A 300 -7.52 9.49 50.03
CA TYR A 300 -7.36 9.69 48.59
C TYR A 300 -6.39 10.86 48.36
N GLY A 301 -5.14 10.55 48.05
CA GLY A 301 -4.12 11.57 47.75
C GLY A 301 -4.05 11.93 46.26
N LEU A 302 -4.68 13.03 45.84
CA LEU A 302 -4.56 13.53 44.46
C LEU A 302 -3.37 14.48 44.32
N ARG A 303 -2.17 13.93 44.08
CA ARG A 303 -1.00 14.75 43.69
C ARG A 303 -1.11 15.09 42.20
N VAL A 304 -1.53 16.30 41.88
CA VAL A 304 -1.41 16.85 40.52
C VAL A 304 0.08 17.06 40.26
N ALA A 305 0.64 16.31 39.31
CA ALA A 305 1.97 16.60 38.79
C ALA A 305 1.76 17.54 37.60
N TRP A 306 2.11 18.80 37.81
CA TRP A 306 2.25 19.81 36.76
C TRP A 306 3.52 19.53 35.96
#